data_AF-A0A524Q4D7-F1
#
_entry.id   AF-A0A524Q4D7-F1
#
_cell.length_a   1.000
_cell.length_b   1.000
_cell.length_c   1.000
_cell.angle_alpha   90.00
_cell.angle_beta   90.00
_cell.angle_gamma   90.00
#
_symmetry.space_group_name_H-M   'P 1'
#
loop_
_entity.id
_entity.type
_entity.pdbx_description
1 polymer ?
#
loop_
_entity_poly.entity_id
_entity_poly.type
_entity_poly.pdbx_seq_one_letter_code
_entity_poly.pdbx_strand_id
1 'polypeptide(L)'
;MPRTVQDEMLASYQPFPKEKDFRFDTHFTAERAFRFLRGTQEWGVPFEVDAGNTVLVLEHALDYHDDARMAVPFQFDGDHVRIRFSEGVLEAVGRRITET
;
A
#
# COMPACT_ATOMS: atom_id res chain seq x y z
N MET A 1 14.47 33.73 -19.60
CA MET A 1 14.79 32.40 -19.05
C MET A 1 15.17 31.50 -20.22
N PRO A 2 16.39 30.92 -20.27
CA PRO A 2 16.71 29.89 -21.26
C PRO A 2 15.87 28.64 -21.00
N ARG A 3 15.41 27.98 -22.06
CA ARG A 3 14.72 26.68 -21.98
C ARG A 3 15.78 25.57 -21.96
N THR A 4 15.69 24.67 -20.98
CA THR A 4 16.48 23.42 -20.95
C THR A 4 15.64 22.30 -21.58
N VAL A 5 16.22 21.55 -22.52
CA VAL A 5 15.57 20.41 -23.17
C VAL A 5 15.53 19.22 -22.19
N GLN A 6 14.43 18.47 -22.17
CA GLN A 6 14.31 17.25 -21.38
C GLN A 6 15.29 16.19 -21.88
N ASP A 7 15.94 15.48 -20.96
CA ASP A 7 16.74 14.31 -21.30
C ASP A 7 15.82 13.09 -21.47
N GLU A 8 15.64 12.66 -22.73
CA GLU A 8 14.80 11.52 -23.08
C GLU A 8 15.29 10.20 -22.45
N MET A 9 16.58 10.08 -22.10
CA MET A 9 17.10 8.88 -21.42
C MET A 9 16.63 8.75 -19.98
N LEU A 10 16.21 9.86 -19.35
CA LEU A 10 15.68 9.88 -17.98
C LEU A 10 14.15 9.99 -17.96
N ALA A 11 13.52 10.16 -19.12
CA ALA A 11 12.08 10.31 -19.23
C ALA A 11 11.36 8.98 -18.95
N SER A 12 10.33 9.03 -18.12
CA SER A 12 9.37 7.93 -17.97
C SER A 12 7.95 8.48 -17.82
N TYR A 13 6.95 7.66 -18.15
CA TYR A 13 5.55 8.02 -18.02
C TYR A 13 4.80 6.94 -17.23
N GLN A 14 3.98 7.41 -16.28
CA GLN A 14 3.24 6.61 -15.33
C GLN A 14 1.81 7.13 -15.40
N PRO A 15 0.86 6.33 -15.92
CA PRO A 15 -0.52 6.77 -16.05
C PRO A 15 -1.16 6.97 -14.68
N PHE A 16 -2.26 7.72 -14.66
CA PHE A 16 -3.10 7.79 -13.46
C PHE A 16 -3.54 6.39 -13.02
N PRO A 17 -3.47 6.08 -11.70
CA PRO A 17 -3.95 4.81 -11.16
C PRO A 17 -5.45 4.61 -11.45
N LYS A 18 -5.83 3.36 -11.72
CA LYS A 18 -7.21 2.92 -11.90
C LYS A 18 -7.69 2.24 -10.63
N GLU A 19 -9.01 2.05 -10.47
CA GLU A 19 -9.60 1.40 -9.28
C GLU A 19 -8.93 0.06 -8.92
N LYS A 20 -8.64 -0.78 -9.92
CA LYS A 20 -7.94 -2.06 -9.72
C LYS A 20 -6.54 -1.91 -9.10
N ASP A 21 -5.90 -0.76 -9.27
CA ASP A 21 -4.56 -0.50 -8.75
C ASP A 21 -4.61 -0.13 -7.26
N PHE A 22 -5.79 0.14 -6.69
CA PHE A 22 -6.04 0.33 -5.24
C PHE A 22 -6.32 -0.98 -4.50
N ARG A 23 -6.34 -2.10 -5.23
CA ARG A 23 -6.40 -3.45 -4.68
C ARG A 23 -5.06 -4.12 -4.86
N PHE A 24 -4.43 -4.54 -3.77
CA PHE A 24 -3.14 -5.22 -3.82
C PHE A 24 -3.16 -6.50 -2.99
N ASP A 25 -2.34 -7.44 -3.42
CA ASP A 25 -2.05 -8.62 -2.63
C ASP A 25 -0.77 -8.41 -1.80
N THR A 26 -0.53 -9.34 -0.89
CA THR A 26 0.66 -9.34 -0.03
C THR A 26 1.94 -9.80 -0.75
N HIS A 27 1.95 -9.97 -2.09
CA HIS A 27 3.18 -10.26 -2.84
C HIS A 27 4.04 -9.02 -3.09
N PHE A 28 3.51 -7.81 -2.92
CA PHE A 28 4.31 -6.59 -2.92
C PHE A 28 5.25 -6.55 -1.70
N THR A 29 6.26 -5.69 -1.75
CA THR A 29 7.03 -5.29 -0.57
C THR A 29 6.20 -4.30 0.27
N ALA A 30 6.37 -4.29 1.60
CA ALA A 30 5.72 -3.34 2.49
C ALA A 30 6.05 -1.88 2.13
N GLU A 31 7.31 -1.58 1.75
CA GLU A 31 7.74 -0.25 1.30
C GLU A 31 6.92 0.25 0.10
N ARG A 32 6.79 -0.59 -0.94
CA ARG A 32 5.99 -0.26 -2.12
C ARG A 32 4.52 0.01 -1.79
N ALA A 33 3.92 -0.83 -0.93
CA ALA A 33 2.54 -0.64 -0.49
C ALA A 33 2.39 0.68 0.29
N PHE A 34 3.30 0.95 1.22
CA PHE A 34 3.35 2.20 1.99
C PHE A 34 3.45 3.43 1.09
N ARG A 35 4.40 3.45 0.16
CA ARG A 35 4.61 4.56 -0.78
C ARG A 35 3.37 4.82 -1.63
N PHE A 36 2.72 3.76 -2.11
CA PHE A 36 1.50 3.89 -2.90
C PHE A 36 0.35 4.47 -2.06
N LEU A 37 0.08 3.90 -0.88
CA LEU A 37 -0.96 4.41 0.03
C LEU A 37 -0.73 5.88 0.36
N ARG A 38 0.49 6.24 0.81
CA ARG A 38 0.83 7.62 1.16
C ARG A 38 0.70 8.58 -0.03
N GLY A 39 1.11 8.14 -1.22
CA GLY A 39 1.07 8.96 -2.43
C GLY A 39 -0.33 9.17 -3.01
N THR A 40 -1.30 8.35 -2.62
CA THR A 40 -2.67 8.38 -3.17
C THR A 40 -3.76 8.63 -2.11
N GLN A 41 -3.37 8.76 -0.84
CA GLN A 41 -4.28 8.96 0.29
C GLN A 41 -5.24 10.15 0.12
N GLU A 42 -4.75 11.27 -0.44
CA GLU A 42 -5.55 12.48 -0.63
C GLU A 42 -6.70 12.32 -1.63
N TRP A 43 -6.71 11.23 -2.40
CA TRP A 43 -7.76 10.98 -3.40
C TRP A 43 -9.01 10.33 -2.79
N GLY A 44 -8.97 9.94 -1.51
CA GLY A 44 -10.14 9.43 -0.77
C GLY A 44 -10.65 8.06 -1.26
N VAL A 45 -9.84 7.33 -2.03
CA VAL A 45 -10.17 5.98 -2.50
C VAL A 45 -9.67 4.96 -1.47
N PRO A 46 -10.55 4.10 -0.91
CA PRO A 46 -10.13 3.06 0.02
C PRO A 46 -9.19 2.05 -0.65
N PHE A 47 -8.26 1.49 0.12
CA PHE A 47 -7.34 0.47 -0.36
C PHE A 47 -7.76 -0.90 0.12
N GLU A 48 -7.84 -1.87 -0.79
CA GLU A 48 -8.16 -3.25 -0.45
C GLU A 48 -6.88 -4.10 -0.46
N VAL A 49 -6.62 -4.80 0.64
CA VAL A 49 -5.48 -5.71 0.77
C VAL A 49 -5.96 -7.13 0.98
N ASP A 50 -5.64 -8.01 0.04
CA ASP A 50 -5.84 -9.46 0.17
C ASP A 50 -4.73 -10.06 1.05
N ALA A 51 -5.00 -10.20 2.35
CA ALA A 51 -4.07 -10.71 3.36
C ALA A 51 -4.35 -12.20 3.67
N GLY A 52 -4.26 -13.05 2.65
CA GLY A 52 -4.57 -14.48 2.73
C GLY A 52 -6.04 -14.77 2.43
N ASN A 53 -6.82 -15.17 3.44
CA ASN A 53 -8.25 -15.45 3.31
C ASN A 53 -9.13 -14.31 3.83
N THR A 54 -8.58 -13.10 3.98
CA THR A 54 -9.28 -11.94 4.52
C THR A 54 -8.94 -10.72 3.69
N VAL A 55 -9.97 -9.96 3.32
CA VAL A 55 -9.82 -8.63 2.71
C VAL A 55 -9.81 -7.58 3.81
N LEU A 56 -8.76 -6.75 3.79
CA LEU A 56 -8.61 -5.60 4.68
C LEU A 56 -8.84 -4.32 3.90
N VAL A 57 -9.58 -3.38 4.47
CA VAL A 57 -9.71 -2.02 3.93
C VAL A 57 -8.80 -1.11 4.74
N LEU A 58 -7.84 -0.48 4.07
CA LEU A 58 -6.93 0.47 4.68
C LEU A 58 -7.34 1.90 4.34
N GLU A 59 -7.23 2.77 5.33
CA GLU A 59 -7.57 4.19 5.22
C GLU A 59 -6.29 5.05 5.21
N HIS A 60 -5.33 4.71 6.08
CA HIS A 60 -4.08 5.46 6.24
C HIS A 60 -2.90 4.53 6.40
N ALA A 61 -1.81 4.79 5.67
CA ALA A 61 -0.52 4.18 5.96
C ALA A 61 0.20 4.99 7.05
N LEU A 62 0.68 4.30 8.08
CA LEU A 62 1.39 4.87 9.21
C LEU A 62 2.91 4.74 9.03
N ASP A 63 3.39 3.51 8.76
CA ASP A 63 4.83 3.22 8.60
C ASP A 63 5.04 1.89 7.86
N TYR A 64 6.29 1.56 7.53
CA TYR A 64 6.70 0.22 7.08
C TYR A 64 8.05 -0.18 7.69
N HIS A 65 8.25 -1.48 7.86
CA HIS A 65 9.46 -2.05 8.45
C HIS A 65 10.02 -3.15 7.56
N ASP A 66 11.12 -2.90 6.86
CA ASP A 66 11.69 -3.83 5.86
C ASP A 66 12.17 -5.16 6.48
N ASP A 67 12.79 -5.09 7.67
CA ASP A 67 13.36 -6.26 8.34
C ASP A 67 12.39 -6.94 9.33
N ALA A 68 11.20 -6.37 9.53
CA ALA A 68 10.22 -6.94 10.43
C ALA A 68 9.63 -8.23 9.83
N ARG A 69 9.46 -9.23 10.69
CA ARG A 69 8.84 -10.51 10.32
C ARG A 69 7.65 -10.79 11.20
N MET A 70 6.62 -11.36 10.60
CA MET A 70 5.42 -11.81 11.31
C MET A 70 5.12 -13.27 10.94
N ALA A 71 4.69 -14.05 11.93
CA ALA A 71 4.24 -15.43 11.68
C ALA A 71 2.83 -15.48 11.08
N VAL A 72 1.98 -14.54 11.48
CA VAL A 72 0.60 -14.37 11.01
C VAL A 72 0.54 -13.39 9.83
N PRO A 73 -0.46 -13.49 8.94
CA PRO A 73 -0.59 -12.59 7.78
C PRO A 73 -0.92 -11.16 8.19
N PHE A 74 -1.66 -10.97 9.29
CA PHE A 74 -1.95 -9.66 9.84
C PHE A 74 -2.31 -9.74 11.32
N GLN A 75 -2.18 -8.62 12.03
CA GLN A 75 -2.59 -8.46 13.42
C GLN A 75 -3.25 -7.10 13.59
N PHE A 76 -4.40 -7.08 14.26
CA PHE A 76 -5.10 -5.84 14.62
C PHE A 76 -4.89 -5.51 16.09
N ASP A 77 -4.77 -4.23 16.39
CA ASP A 77 -4.86 -3.63 17.71
C ASP A 77 -5.77 -2.39 17.59
N GLY A 78 -7.05 -2.54 17.92
CA GLY A 78 -8.07 -1.54 17.59
C GLY A 78 -8.26 -1.38 16.08
N ASP A 79 -8.08 -0.15 15.59
CA ASP A 79 -8.09 0.23 14.18
C ASP A 79 -6.70 0.18 13.53
N HIS A 80 -5.64 -0.01 14.32
CA HIS A 80 -4.29 -0.22 13.81
C HIS A 80 -4.13 -1.66 13.34
N VAL A 81 -3.55 -1.82 12.15
CA VAL A 81 -3.24 -3.12 11.56
C VAL A 81 -1.80 -3.19 11.13
N ARG A 82 -1.16 -4.32 11.47
CA ARG A 82 0.15 -4.72 10.95
C ARG A 82 -0.08 -5.85 9.95
N ILE A 83 0.44 -5.70 8.73
CA ILE A 83 0.21 -6.63 7.63
C ILE A 83 1.56 -7.12 7.12
N ARG A 84 1.71 -8.44 7.05
CA ARG A 84 2.90 -9.07 6.47
C ARG A 84 2.80 -9.02 4.95
N PHE A 85 3.83 -8.46 4.33
CA PHE A 85 4.04 -8.49 2.89
C PHE A 85 5.14 -9.50 2.52
N SER A 86 5.47 -9.64 1.23
CA SER A 86 6.53 -10.55 0.80
C SER A 86 7.88 -10.17 1.40
N GLU A 87 8.09 -8.86 1.54
CA GLU A 87 9.20 -8.26 2.26
C GLU A 87 8.66 -7.20 3.22
N GLY A 88 9.03 -7.29 4.49
CA GLY A 88 8.65 -6.37 5.54
C GLY A 88 7.19 -6.45 6.02
N VAL A 89 6.88 -5.49 6.90
CA VAL A 89 5.56 -5.33 7.52
C VAL A 89 5.07 -3.91 7.30
N LEU A 90 3.82 -3.76 6.85
CA LEU A 90 3.13 -2.48 6.73
C LEU A 90 2.33 -2.20 8.00
N GLU A 91 2.40 -0.98 8.50
CA GLU A 91 1.54 -0.47 9.57
C GLU A 91 0.55 0.54 9.01
N ALA A 92 -0.73 0.34 9.29
CA ALA A 92 -1.81 1.13 8.73
C ALA A 92 -2.98 1.26 9.72
N VAL A 93 -3.87 2.21 9.45
CA VAL A 93 -5.23 2.24 10.00
C VAL A 93 -6.15 1.55 9.01
N GLY A 94 -7.00 0.65 9.49
CA GLY A 94 -7.95 -0.05 8.64
C GLY A 94 -8.92 -0.92 9.40
N ARG A 95 -9.66 -1.73 8.63
CA ARG A 95 -10.69 -2.62 9.14
C ARG A 95 -10.79 -3.90 8.31
N ARG A 96 -11.32 -4.95 8.91
CA ARG A 96 -11.67 -6.19 8.21
C ARG A 96 -13.04 -6.03 7.55
N ILE A 97 -13.19 -6.54 6.34
CA ILE A 97 -14.52 -6.76 5.77
C ILE A 97 -14.94 -8.18 6.15
N THR A 98 -16.00 -8.33 6.94
CA THR A 98 -16.71 -9.61 7.05
C THR A 98 -17.61 -9.73 5.83
N GLU A 99 -17.38 -10.74 5.00
CA GLU A 99 -18.39 -11.17 4.02
C GLU A 99 -19.69 -11.46 4.78
N THR A 100 -20.79 -10.84 4.35
CA THR A 100 -22.13 -11.02 4.92
C THR A 100 -22.81 -12.23 4.30
#